data_AF-A0A7W9AWL0-F1
#
_entry.id   AF-A0A7W9AWL0-F1
#
_cell.length_a   1.000
_cell.length_b   1.000
_cell.length_c   1.000
_cell.angle_alpha   90.00
_cell.angle_beta   90.00
_cell.angle_gamma   90.00
#
_symmetry.space_group_name_H-M   'P 1'
#
loop_
_entity.id
_entity.type
_entity.pdbx_description
1 polymer ?
#
loop_
_entity_poly.entity_id
_entity_poly.type
_entity_poly.pdbx_seq_one_letter_code
_entity_poly.pdbx_strand_id
1 'polypeptide(L)'
;MQITRTFTHRAYGPIATATLAHGNAGWALDGKPLPQASVEYLLGFALQSLQDAYAGAKSPEAAKAAYAAKRHRLIEGTVGARREALPPHFRYVRQLVRNALSAENKTRYEATKPKDRNKFLADLFNGLDETKRERIEATARTMFEASTAKVSMTI
;
A
#
# COMPACT_ATOMS: atom_id res chain seq x y z
N MET A 1 9.27 -8.30 -29.52
CA MET A 1 8.94 -6.86 -29.56
C MET A 1 9.61 -6.17 -28.38
N GLN A 2 10.18 -4.99 -28.56
CA GLN A 2 10.80 -4.20 -27.48
C GLN A 2 10.45 -2.73 -27.62
N ILE A 3 10.08 -2.09 -26.52
CA ILE A 3 9.73 -0.68 -26.44
C ILE A 3 10.57 -0.06 -25.32
N THR A 4 11.37 0.95 -25.65
CA THR A 4 12.13 1.74 -24.68
C THR A 4 11.47 3.11 -24.54
N ARG A 5 11.19 3.54 -23.30
CA ARG A 5 10.63 4.86 -23.00
C ARG A 5 11.50 5.58 -21.99
N THR A 6 11.90 6.80 -22.34
CA THR A 6 12.53 7.74 -21.41
C THR A 6 11.47 8.57 -20.70
N PHE A 7 11.58 8.65 -19.39
CA PHE A 7 10.67 9.35 -18.50
C PHE A 7 11.32 10.65 -18.05
N THR A 8 10.67 11.77 -18.40
CA THR A 8 11.12 13.11 -18.07
C THR A 8 10.06 13.79 -17.23
N HIS A 9 10.47 14.48 -16.17
CA HIS A 9 9.60 15.34 -15.38
C HIS A 9 9.68 16.77 -15.90
N ARG A 10 8.54 17.46 -16.00
CA ARG A 10 8.45 18.81 -16.58
C ARG A 10 9.41 19.82 -15.91
N ALA A 11 9.57 19.73 -14.59
CA ALA A 11 10.39 20.66 -13.82
C ALA A 11 11.80 20.15 -13.49
N TYR A 12 12.02 18.83 -13.52
CA TYR A 12 13.26 18.21 -13.00
C TYR A 12 14.09 17.49 -14.07
N GLY A 13 13.63 17.50 -15.32
CA GLY A 13 14.34 16.84 -16.41
C GLY A 13 14.26 15.31 -16.33
N PRO A 14 15.25 14.58 -16.87
CA PRO A 14 15.22 13.13 -16.96
C PRO A 14 15.11 12.46 -15.59
N ILE A 15 14.16 11.52 -15.47
CA ILE A 15 13.92 10.73 -14.26
C ILE A 15 14.53 9.33 -14.40
N ALA A 16 14.19 8.62 -15.48
CA ALA A 16 14.62 7.25 -15.72
C ALA A 16 14.31 6.81 -17.17
N THR A 17 14.77 5.61 -17.54
CA THR A 17 14.39 4.93 -18.77
C THR A 17 13.89 3.54 -18.41
N ALA A 18 12.81 3.08 -19.05
CA ALA A 18 12.34 1.69 -18.95
C ALA A 18 12.29 1.03 -20.32
N THR A 19 12.59 -0.26 -20.34
CA THR A 19 12.50 -1.12 -21.52
C THR A 19 11.49 -2.22 -21.25
N LEU A 20 10.37 -2.20 -21.96
CA LEU A 20 9.39 -3.29 -21.95
C LEU A 20 9.65 -4.20 -23.15
N ALA A 21 9.92 -5.47 -22.90
CA ALA A 21 10.17 -6.47 -23.93
C ALA A 21 9.13 -7.60 -23.84
N HIS A 22 8.75 -8.13 -24.99
CA HIS A 22 7.96 -9.35 -25.13
C HIS A 22 8.69 -10.30 -26.08
N GLY A 23 8.98 -11.51 -25.61
CA GLY A 23 9.58 -12.60 -26.38
C GLY A 23 9.05 -13.95 -25.93
N ASN A 24 9.74 -15.03 -26.32
CA ASN A 24 9.29 -16.41 -26.08
C ASN A 24 9.15 -16.77 -24.60
N ALA A 25 9.87 -16.07 -23.71
CA ALA A 25 9.78 -16.24 -22.25
C ALA A 25 8.71 -15.35 -21.59
N GLY A 26 7.88 -14.66 -22.38
CA GLY A 26 6.85 -13.74 -21.90
C GLY A 26 7.31 -12.27 -21.86
N TRP A 27 6.66 -11.49 -20.99
CA TRP A 27 6.92 -10.06 -20.83
C TRP A 27 8.03 -9.80 -19.80
N ALA A 28 8.88 -8.82 -20.08
CA ALA A 28 9.95 -8.38 -19.18
C ALA A 28 10.06 -6.85 -19.13
N LEU A 29 10.32 -6.31 -17.95
CA LEU A 29 10.63 -4.90 -17.70
C LEU A 29 12.09 -4.77 -17.28
N ASP A 30 12.89 -4.08 -18.09
CA ASP A 30 14.34 -3.92 -17.93
C ASP A 30 15.07 -5.25 -17.71
N GLY A 31 14.69 -6.24 -18.53
CA GLY A 31 15.25 -7.60 -18.47
C GLY A 31 14.74 -8.45 -17.31
N LYS A 32 13.89 -7.92 -16.43
CA LYS A 32 13.26 -8.70 -15.35
C LYS A 32 11.89 -9.22 -15.78
N PRO A 33 11.56 -10.50 -15.57
CA PRO A 33 10.27 -11.05 -15.95
C PRO A 33 9.14 -10.33 -15.21
N LEU A 34 8.03 -10.10 -15.91
CA LEU A 34 6.83 -9.53 -15.32
C LEU A 34 5.82 -10.64 -15.00
N PRO A 35 5.28 -10.69 -13.77
CA PRO A 35 4.18 -11.58 -13.46
C PRO A 35 2.89 -11.15 -14.16
N GLN A 36 2.02 -12.12 -14.43
CA GLN A 36 0.78 -11.94 -15.20
C GLN A 36 -0.09 -10.75 -14.72
N ALA A 37 -0.24 -10.58 -13.40
CA ALA A 37 -0.99 -9.46 -12.83
C ALA A 37 -0.44 -8.08 -13.24
N SER A 38 0.88 -7.96 -13.39
CA SER A 38 1.51 -6.71 -13.85
C SER A 38 1.41 -6.54 -15.36
N VAL A 39 1.38 -7.63 -16.13
CA VAL A 39 1.11 -7.59 -17.57
C VAL A 39 -0.32 -7.07 -17.81
N GLU A 40 -1.31 -7.64 -17.13
CA GLU A 40 -2.71 -7.20 -17.20
C GLU A 40 -2.86 -5.72 -16.82
N TYR A 41 -2.19 -5.30 -15.75
CA TYR A 41 -2.13 -3.89 -15.36
C TYR A 41 -1.55 -3.00 -16.48
N LEU A 42 -0.47 -3.42 -17.12
CA LEU A 42 0.16 -2.68 -18.22
C LEU A 42 -0.67 -2.72 -19.52
N LEU A 43 -1.53 -3.70 -19.74
CA LEU A 43 -2.47 -3.67 -20.86
C LEU A 43 -3.51 -2.55 -20.71
N GLY A 44 -3.92 -2.24 -19.48
CA GLY A 44 -4.87 -1.15 -19.20
C GLY A 44 -4.24 0.24 -19.14
N PHE A 45 -3.03 0.36 -18.59
CA PHE A 45 -2.41 1.66 -18.28
C PHE A 45 -1.09 1.92 -19.02
N ALA A 46 -0.54 0.93 -19.71
CA ALA A 46 0.77 0.96 -20.36
C ALA A 46 1.90 1.50 -19.46
N LEU A 47 3.01 1.88 -20.08
CA LEU A 47 4.11 2.55 -19.40
C LEU A 47 3.76 3.97 -18.92
N GLN A 48 2.58 4.52 -19.27
CA GLN A 48 2.10 5.79 -18.74
C GLN A 48 1.96 5.76 -17.21
N SER A 49 1.60 4.60 -16.65
CA SER A 49 1.51 4.39 -15.20
C SER A 49 2.80 4.70 -14.41
N LEU A 50 3.97 4.62 -15.06
CA LEU A 50 5.26 5.02 -14.48
C LEU A 50 5.46 6.54 -14.47
N GLN A 51 4.93 7.24 -15.47
CA GLN A 51 4.93 8.70 -15.52
C GLN A 51 4.00 9.28 -14.45
N ASP A 52 2.80 8.72 -14.34
CA ASP A 52 1.80 9.18 -13.38
C ASP A 52 2.28 9.05 -11.93
N ALA A 53 3.15 8.07 -11.66
CA ALA A 53 3.71 7.84 -10.33
C ALA A 53 4.51 9.04 -9.80
N TYR A 54 5.20 9.77 -10.66
CA TYR A 54 6.06 10.89 -10.26
C TYR A 54 5.52 12.27 -10.66
N ALA A 55 4.40 12.35 -11.38
CA ALA A 55 3.86 13.61 -11.91
C ALA A 55 3.56 14.67 -10.84
N GLY A 56 3.20 14.26 -9.61
CA GLY A 56 2.93 15.15 -8.48
C GLY A 56 4.09 15.33 -7.49
N ALA A 57 5.29 14.85 -7.82
CA ALA A 57 6.43 14.93 -6.93
C ALA A 57 6.89 16.38 -6.72
N LYS A 58 7.26 16.72 -5.48
CA LYS A 58 7.69 18.08 -5.09
C LYS A 58 9.22 18.27 -5.12
N SER A 59 9.98 17.24 -5.48
CA SER A 59 11.43 17.31 -5.65
C SER A 59 11.90 16.23 -6.64
N PRO A 60 13.11 16.37 -7.21
CA PRO A 60 13.73 15.36 -8.07
C PRO A 60 13.87 14.00 -7.37
N GLU A 61 14.24 13.99 -6.10
CA GLU A 61 14.44 12.78 -5.29
C GLU A 61 13.11 12.07 -5.07
N ALA A 62 12.05 12.83 -4.74
CA ALA A 62 10.71 12.30 -4.61
C ALA A 62 10.20 11.71 -5.93
N ALA A 63 10.51 12.35 -7.07
CA ALA A 63 10.13 11.87 -8.39
C ALA A 63 10.82 10.53 -8.72
N LYS A 64 12.14 10.46 -8.52
CA LYS A 64 12.92 9.23 -8.72
C LYS A 64 12.47 8.10 -7.79
N ALA A 65 12.21 8.41 -6.52
CA ALA A 65 11.72 7.44 -5.55
C ALA A 65 10.33 6.90 -5.90
N ALA A 66 9.41 7.77 -6.33
CA ALA A 66 8.07 7.36 -6.72
C ALA A 66 8.08 6.48 -7.99
N TYR A 67 8.91 6.84 -8.98
CA TYR A 67 9.17 6.01 -10.16
C TYR A 67 9.71 4.63 -9.75
N ALA A 68 10.78 4.60 -8.96
CA ALA A 68 11.43 3.37 -8.53
C ALA A 68 10.45 2.46 -7.76
N ALA A 69 9.64 3.04 -6.86
CA ALA A 69 8.65 2.30 -6.10
C ALA A 69 7.54 1.70 -6.98
N LYS A 70 7.10 2.40 -8.02
CA LYS A 70 6.09 1.88 -8.97
C LYS A 70 6.68 0.77 -9.83
N ARG A 71 7.90 0.97 -10.35
CA ARG A 71 8.65 -0.02 -11.12
C ARG A 71 8.89 -1.30 -10.32
N HIS A 72 9.27 -1.18 -9.06
CA HIS A 72 9.45 -2.33 -8.17
C HIS A 72 8.16 -3.16 -8.04
N ARG A 73 7.02 -2.50 -7.80
CA ARG A 73 5.72 -3.18 -7.69
C ARG A 73 5.29 -3.89 -8.99
N LEU A 74 5.66 -3.35 -10.16
CA LEU A 74 5.44 -4.01 -11.44
C LEU A 74 6.27 -5.30 -11.55
N ILE A 75 7.54 -5.25 -11.14
CA ILE A 75 8.42 -6.43 -11.17
C ILE A 75 7.96 -7.49 -10.16
N GLU A 76 7.50 -7.07 -8.99
CA GLU A 76 7.04 -7.99 -7.94
C GLU A 76 5.61 -8.49 -8.11
N GLY A 77 4.82 -7.94 -9.05
CA GLY A 77 3.41 -8.31 -9.18
C GLY A 77 2.49 -7.70 -8.13
N THR A 78 2.96 -6.73 -7.34
CA THR A 78 2.20 -6.06 -6.29
C THR A 78 1.57 -4.75 -6.77
N VAL A 79 1.64 -4.44 -8.07
CA VAL A 79 0.95 -3.29 -8.65
C VAL A 79 -0.56 -3.52 -8.61
N GLY A 80 -1.33 -2.51 -8.19
CA GLY A 80 -2.79 -2.63 -8.10
C GLY A 80 -3.29 -3.54 -6.96
N ALA A 81 -2.42 -4.35 -6.34
CA ALA A 81 -2.72 -5.01 -5.09
C ALA A 81 -3.13 -3.94 -4.07
N ARG A 82 -4.39 -3.99 -3.63
CA ARG A 82 -4.75 -3.34 -2.36
C ARG A 82 -3.78 -3.96 -1.35
N ARG A 83 -2.92 -3.14 -0.73
CA ARG A 83 -2.12 -3.56 0.44
C ARG A 83 -3.00 -4.48 1.24
N GLU A 84 -2.54 -5.72 1.49
CA GLU A 84 -3.29 -6.79 2.17
C GLU A 84 -4.36 -6.14 3.02
N ALA A 85 -5.59 -6.23 2.54
CA ALA A 85 -6.68 -5.57 3.21
C ALA A 85 -6.75 -6.22 4.58
N LEU A 86 -6.22 -5.53 5.58
CA LEU A 86 -6.33 -5.97 6.96
C LEU A 86 -7.78 -6.38 7.17
N PRO A 87 -8.03 -7.51 7.86
CA PRO A 87 -9.38 -8.01 8.03
C PRO A 87 -10.34 -6.86 8.41
N PRO A 88 -11.58 -6.82 7.88
CA PRO A 88 -12.47 -5.68 8.10
C PRO A 88 -12.65 -5.28 9.58
N HIS A 89 -12.55 -6.24 10.49
CA HIS A 89 -12.62 -6.04 11.94
C HIS A 89 -11.40 -5.29 12.53
N PHE A 90 -10.29 -5.16 11.80
CA PHE A 90 -9.05 -4.52 12.28
C PHE A 90 -9.20 -3.00 12.52
N ARG A 91 -10.27 -2.37 12.02
CA ARG A 91 -10.64 -1.02 12.46
C ARG A 91 -11.02 -0.98 13.96
N TYR A 92 -11.70 -2.03 14.44
CA TYR A 92 -12.10 -2.15 15.84
C TYR A 92 -10.93 -2.56 16.73
N VAL A 93 -9.99 -3.37 16.23
CA VAL A 93 -8.72 -3.63 16.93
C VAL A 93 -8.03 -2.29 17.26
N ARG A 94 -7.85 -1.42 16.26
CA ARG A 94 -7.26 -0.09 16.46
C ARG A 94 -8.06 0.77 17.44
N GLN A 95 -9.39 0.72 17.39
CA GLN A 95 -10.26 1.44 18.32
C GLN A 95 -10.07 0.96 19.77
N LEU A 96 -10.07 -0.36 19.99
CA LEU A 96 -9.89 -0.97 21.31
C LEU A 96 -8.51 -0.63 21.88
N VAL A 97 -7.46 -0.76 21.07
CA VAL A 97 -6.08 -0.39 21.47
C VAL A 97 -5.99 1.09 21.81
N ARG A 98 -6.60 1.96 21.00
CA ARG A 98 -6.64 3.42 21.26
C ARG A 98 -7.34 3.75 22.58
N ASN A 99 -8.44 3.06 22.89
CA ASN A 99 -9.19 3.28 24.12
C ASN A 99 -8.44 2.76 25.36
N ALA A 100 -7.56 1.78 25.18
CA ALA A 100 -6.76 1.16 26.24
C ALA A 100 -5.34 1.72 26.36
N LEU A 101 -5.02 2.85 25.72
CA LEU A 101 -3.67 3.44 25.81
C LEU A 101 -3.36 3.86 27.26
N SER A 102 -2.17 3.51 27.72
CA SER A 102 -1.58 4.10 28.93
C SER A 102 -1.39 5.60 28.75
N ALA A 103 -1.24 6.35 29.86
CA ALA A 103 -0.99 7.80 29.80
C ALA A 103 0.22 8.15 28.92
N GLU A 104 1.32 7.41 29.07
CA GLU A 104 2.52 7.56 28.25
C GLU A 104 2.24 7.33 26.75
N ASN A 105 1.59 6.22 26.41
CA ASN A 105 1.29 5.89 25.02
C ASN A 105 0.25 6.84 24.41
N LYS A 106 -0.63 7.43 25.22
CA LYS A 106 -1.58 8.46 24.80
C LYS A 106 -0.85 9.72 24.37
N THR A 107 0.10 10.21 25.18
CA THR A 107 0.95 11.36 24.81
C THR A 107 1.74 11.09 23.52
N ARG A 108 2.31 9.88 23.38
CA ARG A 108 3.03 9.48 22.15
C ARG A 108 2.12 9.41 20.93
N TYR A 109 0.90 8.88 21.08
CA TYR A 109 -0.10 8.81 20.02
C TYR A 109 -0.52 10.22 19.55
N GLU A 110 -0.73 11.14 20.48
CA GLU A 110 -1.11 12.53 20.18
C GLU A 110 0.00 13.27 19.44
N ALA A 111 1.26 13.06 19.82
CA ALA A 111 2.45 13.58 19.14
C ALA A 111 2.73 12.93 17.77
N THR A 112 2.19 11.73 17.51
CA THR A 112 2.36 11.03 16.23
C THR A 112 1.55 11.71 15.12
N LYS A 113 2.19 11.91 13.95
CA LYS A 113 1.55 12.51 12.77
C LYS A 113 0.28 11.72 12.37
N PRO A 114 -0.82 12.39 11.95
CA PRO A 114 -2.09 11.72 11.67
C PRO A 114 -2.00 10.52 10.72
N LYS A 115 -1.17 10.61 9.67
CA LYS A 115 -0.94 9.54 8.70
C LYS A 115 -0.29 8.28 9.29
N ASP A 116 0.43 8.42 10.41
CA ASP A 116 1.24 7.36 11.02
C ASP A 116 0.55 6.76 12.27
N ARG A 117 -0.52 7.39 12.78
CA ARG A 117 -1.25 6.94 13.98
C ARG A 117 -1.81 5.52 13.87
N ASN A 118 -2.30 5.14 12.68
CA ASN A 118 -2.81 3.78 12.46
C ASN A 118 -1.69 2.73 12.54
N LYS A 119 -0.49 3.08 12.08
CA LYS A 119 0.69 2.22 12.19
C LYS A 119 1.11 2.10 13.66
N PHE A 120 1.18 3.22 14.38
CA PHE A 120 1.48 3.23 15.82
C PHE A 120 0.56 2.28 16.63
N LEU A 121 -0.76 2.33 16.38
CA LEU A 121 -1.71 1.45 17.06
C LEU A 121 -1.53 -0.03 16.67
N ALA A 122 -1.20 -0.30 15.40
CA ALA A 122 -0.91 -1.66 14.95
C ALA A 122 0.38 -2.21 15.58
N ASP A 123 1.42 -1.38 15.70
CA ASP A 123 2.69 -1.76 16.33
C ASP A 123 2.49 -2.06 17.83
N LEU A 124 1.69 -1.25 18.53
CA LEU A 124 1.32 -1.53 19.92
C LEU A 124 0.55 -2.85 20.06
N PHE A 125 -0.40 -3.11 19.16
CA PHE A 125 -1.14 -4.37 19.14
C PHE A 125 -0.23 -5.57 18.91
N ASN A 126 0.68 -5.48 17.92
CA ASN A 126 1.61 -6.55 17.58
C ASN A 126 2.62 -6.85 18.69
N GLY A 127 2.92 -5.87 19.55
CA GLY A 127 3.78 -6.03 20.73
C GLY A 127 3.11 -6.67 21.94
N LEU A 128 1.79 -6.93 21.89
CA LEU A 128 1.09 -7.64 22.97
C LEU A 128 1.35 -9.14 22.91
N ASP A 129 1.24 -9.80 24.06
CA ASP A 129 1.22 -11.26 24.12
C ASP A 129 0.05 -11.85 23.31
N GLU A 130 0.24 -13.07 22.82
CA GLU A 130 -0.70 -13.75 21.93
C GLU A 130 -2.10 -13.85 22.54
N THR A 131 -2.21 -14.23 23.81
CA THR A 131 -3.50 -14.34 24.50
C THR A 131 -4.26 -13.01 24.54
N LYS A 132 -3.57 -11.88 24.79
CA LYS A 132 -4.20 -10.56 24.72
C LYS A 132 -4.59 -10.18 23.30
N ARG A 133 -3.76 -10.49 22.29
CA ARG A 133 -4.07 -10.23 20.88
C ARG A 133 -5.33 -10.97 20.45
N GLU A 134 -5.41 -12.26 20.73
CA GLU A 134 -6.58 -13.09 20.42
C GLU A 134 -7.85 -12.56 21.08
N ARG A 135 -7.78 -12.16 22.36
CA ARG A 135 -8.93 -11.58 23.06
C ARG A 135 -9.41 -10.27 22.43
N ILE A 136 -8.48 -9.40 22.04
CA ILE A 136 -8.81 -8.15 21.34
C ILE A 136 -9.40 -8.43 19.97
N GLU A 137 -8.84 -9.38 19.21
CA GLU A 137 -9.38 -9.77 17.90
C GLU A 137 -10.77 -10.38 17.99
N ALA A 138 -11.02 -11.28 18.95
CA ALA A 138 -12.33 -11.86 19.17
C ALA A 138 -13.37 -10.76 19.48
N THR A 139 -13.02 -9.82 20.36
CA THR A 139 -13.88 -8.67 20.67
C THR A 139 -14.13 -7.80 19.44
N ALA A 140 -13.09 -7.52 18.66
CA ALA A 140 -13.18 -6.74 17.43
C ALA A 140 -14.06 -7.41 16.37
N ARG A 141 -14.04 -8.74 16.26
CA ARG A 141 -14.92 -9.51 15.36
C ARG A 141 -16.38 -9.38 15.78
N THR A 142 -16.69 -9.57 17.06
CA THR A 142 -18.07 -9.38 17.56
C THR A 142 -18.57 -7.95 17.33
N MET A 143 -17.73 -6.93 17.52
CA MET A 143 -18.09 -5.54 17.23
C MET A 143 -18.36 -5.32 15.72
N PHE A 144 -17.56 -5.95 14.86
CA PHE A 144 -17.76 -5.89 13.42
C PHE A 144 -19.09 -6.54 13.01
N GLU A 145 -19.37 -7.75 13.48
CA GLU A 145 -20.62 -8.48 13.23
C GLU A 145 -21.85 -7.70 13.70
N ALA A 146 -21.80 -7.13 14.91
CA ALA A 146 -22.88 -6.28 15.43
C ALA A 146 -23.09 -5.03 14.57
N SER A 147 -22.01 -4.45 14.04
CA SER A 147 -22.12 -3.29 13.15
C SER A 147 -22.73 -3.63 11.80
N THR A 148 -22.39 -4.79 11.24
CA THR A 148 -22.95 -5.25 9.96
C THR A 148 -24.41 -5.63 10.10
N ALA A 149 -24.80 -6.28 11.21
CA ALA A 149 -26.18 -6.64 11.49
C ALA A 149 -27.09 -5.41 11.63
N LYS A 150 -26.62 -4.35 12.30
CA LYS A 150 -27.37 -3.08 12.42
C LYS A 150 -27.60 -2.40 11.07
N VAL A 151 -26.60 -2.41 10.18
CA VAL A 151 -26.74 -1.83 8.84
C VAL A 151 -27.78 -2.60 8.02
N SER A 152 -27.82 -3.93 8.13
CA SER A 152 -28.81 -4.77 7.43
C SER A 152 -30.25 -4.62 7.93
N MET A 153 -30.46 -4.13 9.16
CA MET A 153 -31.79 -3.89 9.74
C MET A 153 -32.34 -2.47 9.47
N THR A 154 -31.57 -1.59 8.84
CA THR A 154 -31.95 -0.19 8.59
C THR A 154 -32.28 0.07 7.10
N ILE A 155 -32.53 -1.00 6.33
CA ILE A 155 -32.96 -0.97 4.92
C ILE A 155 -34.37 -1.54 4.86
#